data_AF-A0A534NZV1-F1
#
_entry.id   AF-A0A534NZV1-F1
#
_cell.length_a   1.000
_cell.length_b   1.000
_cell.length_c   1.000
_cell.angle_alpha   90.00
_cell.angle_beta   90.00
_cell.angle_gamma   90.00
#
_symmetry.space_group_name_H-M   'P 1'
#
loop_
_entity.id
_entity.type
_entity.pdbx_description
1 polymer ?
#
loop_
_entity_poly.entity_id
_entity_poly.type
_entity_poly.pdbx_seq_one_letter_code
_entity_poly.pdbx_strand_id
1 'polypeptide(L)'
;MDDPRDLLEAGRFEDLAQDDHPLWRGLALLELRRYAEAARTFEEAPGAAESGSLLELAGAARWLAGDREMAAEKWIAALDAPHDGPAGGVKPPALLYYAGLRIPEERYVLRGSRLLGKLWKPKLSRVWPGPVAGYLLGKVEETAFLEDGYEDPDLEARRLASARFWAGVKAQDPELAKAHFEASAAIEGASALEVEHHLARGEIGR
;
A
#
# COMPACT_ATOMS: atom_id res chain seq x y z
N MET A 1 26.02 -12.19 6.12
CA MET A 1 24.95 -11.20 5.98
C MET A 1 23.68 -12.01 6.12
N ASP A 2 22.90 -11.74 7.16
CA ASP A 2 21.61 -12.42 7.39
C ASP A 2 20.68 -12.11 6.21
N ASP A 3 19.78 -13.03 5.84
CA ASP A 3 18.82 -12.76 4.77
C ASP A 3 17.94 -11.55 5.17
N PRO A 4 17.80 -10.51 4.32
CA PRO A 4 16.97 -9.35 4.64
C PRO A 4 15.53 -9.71 5.03
N ARG A 5 15.01 -10.82 4.49
CA ARG A 5 13.69 -11.33 4.85
C ARG A 5 13.66 -11.85 6.29
N ASP A 6 14.67 -12.60 6.71
CA ASP A 6 14.77 -13.10 8.08
C ASP A 6 14.84 -11.94 9.10
N LEU A 7 15.56 -10.86 8.74
CA LEU A 7 15.63 -9.66 9.56
C LEU A 7 14.28 -8.94 9.67
N LEU A 8 13.51 -8.88 8.58
CA LEU A 8 12.16 -8.32 8.56
C LEU A 8 11.22 -9.13 9.46
N GLU A 9 11.21 -10.45 9.30
CA GLU A 9 10.38 -11.38 10.08
C GLU A 9 10.75 -11.38 11.57
N ALA A 10 12.03 -11.22 11.90
CA ALA A 10 12.51 -11.10 13.28
C ALA A 10 12.31 -9.70 13.90
N GLY A 11 11.76 -8.73 13.16
CA GLY A 11 11.59 -7.35 13.62
C GLY A 11 12.91 -6.61 13.89
N ARG A 12 14.03 -7.07 13.30
CA ARG A 12 15.37 -6.48 13.47
C ARG A 12 15.56 -5.29 12.52
N PHE A 13 14.65 -4.31 12.62
CA PHE A 13 14.59 -3.21 11.65
C PHE A 13 15.81 -2.28 11.69
N GLU A 14 16.46 -2.09 12.83
CA GLU A 14 17.70 -1.28 12.88
C GLU A 14 18.84 -1.91 12.08
N ASP A 15 18.94 -3.25 12.11
CA ASP A 15 19.93 -3.99 11.33
C ASP A 15 19.56 -3.97 9.83
N LEU A 16 18.28 -4.20 9.52
CA LEU A 16 17.76 -4.16 8.15
C LEU A 16 17.86 -2.75 7.52
N ALA A 17 17.81 -1.69 8.32
CA ALA A 17 18.00 -0.32 7.86
C ALA A 17 19.46 -0.02 7.41
N GLN A 18 20.39 -0.94 7.66
CA GLN A 18 21.77 -0.88 7.14
C GLN A 18 21.96 -1.69 5.84
N ASP A 19 20.91 -2.34 5.33
CA ASP A 19 20.99 -3.14 4.11
C ASP A 19 21.30 -2.27 2.87
N ASP A 20 22.09 -2.81 1.94
CA ASP A 20 22.46 -2.11 0.72
C ASP A 20 21.31 -2.06 -0.30
N HIS A 21 20.35 -2.99 -0.21
CA HIS A 21 19.21 -3.05 -1.12
C HIS A 21 18.14 -2.01 -0.72
N PRO A 22 17.83 -1.03 -1.60
CA PRO A 22 16.95 0.09 -1.24
C PRO A 22 15.54 -0.31 -0.78
N LEU A 23 15.00 -1.40 -1.32
CA LEU A 23 13.70 -1.94 -0.89
C LEU A 23 13.73 -2.31 0.60
N TRP A 24 14.65 -3.19 1.02
CA TRP A 24 14.71 -3.70 2.39
C TRP A 24 15.03 -2.60 3.38
N ARG A 25 16.02 -1.76 3.06
CA ARG A 25 16.36 -0.59 3.85
C ARG A 25 15.18 0.36 4.02
N GLY A 26 14.48 0.69 2.94
CA GLY A 26 13.34 1.59 2.98
C GLY A 26 12.15 1.04 3.77
N LEU A 27 11.89 -0.27 3.67
CA LEU A 27 10.87 -0.96 4.46
C LEU A 27 11.18 -0.92 5.95
N ALA A 28 12.43 -1.19 6.33
CA ALA A 28 12.87 -1.07 7.71
C ALA A 28 12.72 0.37 8.25
N LEU A 29 13.05 1.38 7.44
CA LEU A 29 12.86 2.78 7.81
C LEU A 29 11.39 3.16 7.97
N LEU A 30 10.46 2.58 7.19
CA LEU A 30 9.02 2.75 7.39
C LEU A 30 8.56 2.13 8.72
N GLU A 31 9.03 0.93 9.04
CA GLU A 31 8.75 0.25 10.32
C GLU A 31 9.26 1.06 11.52
N LEU A 32 10.46 1.65 11.40
CA LEU A 32 11.05 2.55 12.39
C LEU A 32 10.44 3.96 12.41
N ARG A 33 9.43 4.23 11.57
CA ARG A 33 8.78 5.55 11.42
C ARG A 33 9.73 6.69 10.99
N ARG A 34 10.84 6.35 10.35
CA ARG A 34 11.83 7.28 9.79
C ARG A 34 11.42 7.68 8.37
N TYR A 35 10.21 8.25 8.26
CA TYR A 35 9.50 8.41 6.98
C TYR A 35 10.25 9.24 5.94
N ALA A 36 10.87 10.35 6.33
CA ALA A 36 11.65 11.18 5.40
C ALA A 36 12.90 10.45 4.86
N GLU A 37 13.51 9.57 5.66
CA GLU A 37 14.66 8.77 5.24
C GLU A 37 14.23 7.60 4.34
N ALA A 38 13.10 6.96 4.67
CA ALA A 38 12.49 5.94 3.82
C ALA A 38 12.15 6.50 2.42
N ALA A 39 11.51 7.68 2.37
CA ALA A 39 11.17 8.35 1.12
C ALA A 39 12.40 8.57 0.23
N ARG A 40 13.49 9.13 0.78
CA ARG A 40 14.74 9.33 0.04
C ARG A 40 15.33 8.01 -0.44
N THR A 41 15.34 6.99 0.40
CA THR A 41 15.88 5.67 0.06
C THR A 41 15.18 5.06 -1.15
N PHE A 42 13.85 5.16 -1.23
CA PHE A 42 13.09 4.68 -2.39
C PHE A 42 13.27 5.58 -3.62
N GLU A 43 13.30 6.90 -3.44
CA GLU A 43 13.41 7.87 -4.53
C GLU A 43 14.79 7.88 -5.21
N GLU A 44 15.85 7.63 -4.45
CA GLU A 44 17.25 7.63 -4.92
C GLU A 44 17.71 6.25 -5.40
N ALA A 45 16.87 5.21 -5.26
CA ALA A 45 17.20 3.86 -5.69
C ALA A 45 17.46 3.79 -7.22
N PRO A 46 18.44 3.00 -7.68
CA PRO A 46 18.63 2.76 -9.10
C PRO A 46 17.35 2.21 -9.75
N GLY A 47 16.87 2.88 -10.81
CA GLY A 47 15.63 2.50 -11.49
C GLY A 47 14.34 2.86 -10.73
N ALA A 48 14.41 3.67 -9.67
CA ALA A 48 13.23 4.07 -8.88
C ALA A 48 12.08 4.62 -9.73
N ALA A 49 12.39 5.51 -10.69
CA ALA A 49 11.38 6.10 -11.58
C ALA A 49 10.70 5.08 -12.50
N GLU A 50 11.28 3.89 -12.65
CA GLU A 50 10.79 2.85 -13.54
C GLU A 50 10.06 1.72 -12.79
N SER A 51 10.16 1.70 -11.45
CA SER A 51 9.53 0.70 -10.59
C SER A 51 8.28 1.26 -9.93
N GLY A 52 7.11 0.72 -10.27
CA GLY A 52 5.86 1.17 -9.67
C GLY A 52 5.84 0.90 -8.17
N SER A 53 6.34 -0.27 -7.73
CA SER A 53 6.45 -0.60 -6.30
C SER A 53 7.31 0.38 -5.50
N LEU A 54 8.47 0.82 -6.03
CA LEU A 54 9.30 1.82 -5.34
C LEU A 54 8.62 3.19 -5.31
N LEU A 55 7.91 3.58 -6.37
CA LEU A 55 7.14 4.82 -6.41
C LEU A 55 5.95 4.78 -5.44
N GLU A 56 5.27 3.65 -5.31
CA GLU A 56 4.18 3.44 -4.34
C GLU A 56 4.68 3.60 -2.90
N LEU A 57 5.79 2.94 -2.56
CA LEU A 57 6.43 2.99 -1.24
C LEU A 57 7.01 4.39 -0.94
N ALA A 58 7.64 5.03 -1.92
CA ALA A 58 8.07 6.42 -1.80
C ALA A 58 6.89 7.35 -1.50
N GLY A 59 5.78 7.17 -2.21
CA GLY A 59 4.55 7.91 -1.98
C GLY A 59 3.97 7.67 -0.58
N ALA A 60 3.95 6.42 -0.11
CA ALA A 60 3.52 6.09 1.25
C ALA A 60 4.43 6.74 2.31
N ALA A 61 5.75 6.71 2.13
CA ALA A 61 6.70 7.36 3.02
C ALA A 61 6.49 8.89 3.07
N ARG A 62 6.31 9.54 1.90
CA ARG A 62 5.99 10.98 1.81
C ARG A 62 4.66 11.31 2.49
N TRP A 63 3.64 10.47 2.29
CA TRP A 63 2.34 10.63 2.91
C TRP A 63 2.44 10.63 4.43
N LEU A 64 3.18 9.66 4.98
CA LEU A 64 3.41 9.52 6.43
C LEU A 64 4.30 10.63 7.00
N ALA A 65 5.22 11.18 6.20
CA ALA A 65 6.01 12.36 6.55
C ALA A 65 5.20 13.68 6.54
N GLY A 66 3.97 13.66 6.00
CA GLY A 66 3.10 14.84 5.89
C GLY A 66 3.15 15.55 4.53
N ASP A 67 4.03 15.13 3.62
CA ASP A 67 4.18 15.67 2.27
C ASP A 67 3.12 15.10 1.31
N ARG A 68 1.84 15.42 1.56
CA ARG A 68 0.69 14.78 0.88
C ARG A 68 0.65 15.01 -0.63
N GLU A 69 1.04 16.20 -1.10
CA GLU A 69 1.09 16.51 -2.54
C GLU A 69 2.17 15.69 -3.25
N MET A 70 3.39 15.65 -2.68
CA MET A 70 4.50 14.84 -3.18
C MET A 70 4.13 13.35 -3.21
N ALA A 71 3.43 12.86 -2.18
CA ALA A 71 2.93 11.49 -2.16
C ALA A 71 2.03 11.18 -3.36
N ALA A 72 1.07 12.07 -3.64
CA ALA A 72 0.18 11.93 -4.79
C ALA A 72 0.95 11.99 -6.13
N GLU A 73 1.99 12.82 -6.24
CA GLU A 73 2.86 12.85 -7.42
C GLU A 73 3.58 11.51 -7.65
N LYS A 74 4.10 10.86 -6.60
CA LYS A 74 4.71 9.53 -6.72
C LYS A 74 3.69 8.48 -7.17
N TRP A 75 2.48 8.50 -6.62
CA TRP A 75 1.40 7.58 -7.04
C TRP A 75 0.91 7.86 -8.46
N ILE A 76 0.97 9.10 -8.94
CA ILE A 76 0.74 9.43 -10.35
C ILE A 76 1.85 8.84 -11.21
N ALA A 77 3.11 9.01 -10.84
CA ALA A 77 4.24 8.46 -11.59
C ALA A 77 4.19 6.93 -11.66
N ALA A 78 3.76 6.26 -10.59
CA ALA A 78 3.59 4.81 -10.54
C ALA A 78 2.59 4.27 -11.57
N LEU A 79 1.63 5.10 -12.05
CA LEU A 79 0.70 4.70 -13.11
C LEU A 79 1.39 4.40 -14.45
N ASP A 80 2.52 5.06 -14.69
CA ASP A 80 3.24 5.05 -15.96
C ASP A 80 4.55 4.25 -15.87
N ALA A 81 4.80 3.56 -14.74
CA ALA A 81 6.02 2.81 -14.49
C ALA A 81 6.11 1.56 -15.41
N PRO A 82 7.19 1.40 -16.20
CA PRO A 82 7.32 0.35 -17.21
C PRO A 82 7.59 -1.06 -16.66
N HIS A 83 8.15 -1.20 -15.45
CA HIS A 83 8.62 -2.50 -14.95
C HIS A 83 7.58 -3.32 -14.17
N ASP A 84 6.36 -2.82 -14.07
CA ASP A 84 5.31 -3.52 -13.33
C ASP A 84 4.50 -4.44 -14.27
N GLY A 85 4.41 -5.73 -13.88
CA GLY A 85 3.55 -6.68 -14.57
C GLY A 85 2.06 -6.31 -14.47
N PRO A 86 1.16 -6.94 -15.24
CA PRO A 86 -0.26 -6.58 -15.32
C PRO A 86 -1.04 -6.62 -13.99
N ALA A 87 -0.51 -7.26 -12.94
CA ALA A 87 -1.07 -7.26 -11.59
C ALA A 87 -0.76 -5.97 -10.78
N GLY A 88 0.31 -5.24 -11.10
CA GLY A 88 0.71 -4.00 -10.40
C GLY A 88 -0.18 -2.80 -10.69
N GLY A 89 -1.00 -2.84 -11.74
CA GLY A 89 -1.77 -1.67 -12.19
C GLY A 89 -2.92 -1.22 -11.28
N VAL A 90 -3.39 -2.03 -10.32
CA VAL A 90 -4.56 -1.69 -9.48
C VAL A 90 -4.21 -0.75 -8.32
N LYS A 91 -3.03 -0.92 -7.73
CA LYS A 91 -2.66 -0.25 -6.49
C LYS A 91 -2.44 1.27 -6.69
N PRO A 92 -1.75 1.77 -7.73
CA PRO A 92 -1.60 3.22 -7.88
C PRO A 92 -2.93 3.97 -8.07
N PRO A 93 -3.89 3.50 -8.90
CA PRO A 93 -5.24 4.08 -8.94
C PRO A 93 -5.98 4.05 -7.60
N ALA A 94 -5.84 2.98 -6.81
CA ALA A 94 -6.45 2.88 -5.49
C ALA A 94 -5.84 3.89 -4.50
N LEU A 95 -4.52 4.08 -4.55
CA LEU A 95 -3.82 5.09 -3.75
C LEU A 95 -4.23 6.52 -4.13
N LEU A 96 -4.46 6.82 -5.42
CA LEU A 96 -5.01 8.11 -5.84
C LEU A 96 -6.46 8.30 -5.37
N TYR A 97 -7.27 7.25 -5.40
CA TYR A 97 -8.61 7.29 -4.83
C TYR A 97 -8.55 7.65 -3.34
N TYR A 98 -7.70 6.95 -2.58
CA TYR A 98 -7.43 7.25 -1.17
C TYR A 98 -6.94 8.70 -0.95
N ALA A 99 -5.98 9.17 -1.75
CA ALA A 99 -5.46 10.52 -1.67
C ALA A 99 -6.57 11.57 -1.78
N GLY A 100 -7.46 11.40 -2.76
CA GLY A 100 -8.58 12.31 -3.00
C GLY A 100 -9.66 12.28 -1.92
N LEU A 101 -9.76 11.20 -1.13
CA LEU A 101 -10.65 11.16 0.03
C LEU A 101 -10.08 11.87 1.27
N ARG A 102 -8.79 12.21 1.26
CA ARG A 102 -8.08 12.77 2.43
C ARG A 102 -7.48 14.15 2.19
N ILE A 103 -7.37 14.56 0.93
CA ILE A 103 -6.96 15.90 0.49
C ILE A 103 -8.17 16.53 -0.20
N PRO A 104 -8.43 17.84 -0.05
CA PRO A 104 -9.51 18.55 -0.75
C PRO A 104 -9.20 18.75 -2.24
N GLU A 105 -8.96 17.65 -2.96
CA GLU A 105 -8.58 17.64 -4.37
C GLU A 105 -9.33 16.53 -5.11
N GLU A 106 -10.56 16.88 -5.51
CA GLU A 106 -11.53 15.96 -6.13
C GLU A 106 -11.01 15.28 -7.40
N ARG A 107 -10.04 15.90 -8.09
CA ARG A 107 -9.46 15.32 -9.32
C ARG A 107 -8.83 13.95 -9.07
N TYR A 108 -8.34 13.69 -7.86
CA TYR A 108 -7.72 12.41 -7.51
C TYR A 108 -8.76 11.30 -7.35
N VAL A 109 -9.89 11.56 -6.69
CA VAL A 109 -11.00 10.60 -6.58
C VAL A 109 -11.52 10.24 -7.97
N LEU A 110 -11.75 11.25 -8.82
CA LEU A 110 -12.26 11.04 -10.18
C LEU A 110 -11.27 10.23 -11.04
N ARG A 111 -9.98 10.59 -11.01
CA ARG A 111 -8.93 9.87 -11.77
C ARG A 111 -8.79 8.42 -11.27
N GLY A 112 -8.69 8.22 -9.96
CA GLY A 112 -8.57 6.90 -9.33
C GLY A 112 -9.75 6.01 -9.68
N SER A 113 -10.98 6.47 -9.43
CA SER A 113 -12.21 5.73 -9.73
C SER A 113 -12.32 5.34 -11.20
N ARG A 114 -12.00 6.26 -12.12
CA ARG A 114 -12.03 5.99 -13.56
C ARG A 114 -11.05 4.90 -13.97
N LEU A 115 -9.84 4.92 -13.43
CA LEU A 115 -8.80 3.95 -13.73
C LEU A 115 -9.13 2.57 -13.13
N LEU A 116 -9.59 2.53 -11.88
CA LEU A 116 -10.10 1.31 -11.25
C LEU A 116 -11.23 0.68 -12.08
N GLY A 117 -12.15 1.50 -12.61
CA GLY A 117 -13.25 1.02 -13.46
C GLY A 117 -12.81 0.38 -14.77
N LYS A 118 -11.67 0.81 -15.34
CA LYS A 118 -11.09 0.20 -16.54
C LYS A 118 -10.44 -1.14 -16.23
N LEU A 119 -9.77 -1.23 -15.09
CA LEU A 119 -9.02 -2.40 -14.63
C LEU A 119 -9.95 -3.49 -14.11
N TRP A 120 -11.04 -3.11 -13.44
CA TRP A 120 -11.99 -4.06 -12.88
C TRP A 120 -12.62 -4.94 -13.96
N LYS A 121 -12.57 -6.25 -13.74
CA LYS A 121 -13.28 -7.29 -14.49
C LYS A 121 -13.83 -8.31 -13.50
N PRO A 122 -15.05 -8.84 -13.69
CA PRO A 122 -15.62 -9.84 -12.77
C PRO A 122 -14.71 -11.04 -12.51
N LYS A 123 -13.94 -11.49 -13.52
CA LYS A 123 -12.97 -12.59 -13.39
C LYS A 123 -11.79 -12.30 -12.44
N LEU A 124 -11.57 -11.05 -12.05
CA LEU A 124 -10.51 -10.63 -11.13
C LEU A 124 -11.01 -10.51 -9.69
N SER A 125 -12.27 -10.88 -9.40
CA SER A 125 -12.88 -10.79 -8.07
C SER A 125 -12.19 -11.63 -6.99
N ARG A 126 -11.30 -12.55 -7.38
CA ARG A 126 -10.51 -13.41 -6.48
C ARG A 126 -9.01 -13.42 -6.78
N VAL A 127 -8.56 -12.66 -7.79
CA VAL A 127 -7.15 -12.63 -8.20
C VAL A 127 -6.53 -11.33 -7.71
N TRP A 128 -5.85 -11.38 -6.56
CA TRP A 128 -5.28 -10.19 -5.94
C TRP A 128 -4.19 -9.55 -6.81
N PRO A 129 -4.12 -8.20 -6.85
CA PRO A 129 -4.92 -7.21 -6.11
C PRO A 129 -6.26 -6.81 -6.78
N GLY A 130 -6.73 -7.54 -7.80
CA GLY A 130 -7.98 -7.26 -8.53
C GLY A 130 -9.24 -6.98 -7.69
N PRO A 131 -9.49 -7.67 -6.55
CA PRO A 131 -10.66 -7.43 -5.72
C PRO A 131 -10.71 -6.01 -5.13
N VAL A 132 -9.56 -5.34 -4.94
CA VAL A 132 -9.50 -3.96 -4.42
C VAL A 132 -10.28 -3.01 -5.31
N ALA A 133 -10.10 -3.09 -6.64
CA ALA A 133 -10.84 -2.27 -7.59
C ALA A 133 -12.35 -2.54 -7.52
N GLY A 134 -12.74 -3.82 -7.43
CA GLY A 134 -14.14 -4.21 -7.30
C GLY A 134 -14.77 -3.70 -6.00
N TYR A 135 -14.07 -3.84 -4.88
CA TYR A 135 -14.57 -3.42 -3.57
C TYR A 135 -14.75 -1.90 -3.47
N LEU A 136 -13.75 -1.12 -3.90
CA LEU A 136 -13.81 0.35 -3.91
C LEU A 136 -14.91 0.89 -4.82
N LEU A 137 -15.24 0.18 -5.91
CA LEU A 137 -16.33 0.53 -6.84
C LEU A 137 -17.71 -0.02 -6.43
N GLY A 138 -17.82 -0.69 -5.28
CA GLY A 138 -19.07 -1.31 -4.83
C GLY A 138 -19.55 -2.48 -5.69
N LYS A 139 -18.61 -3.21 -6.32
CA LYS A 139 -18.86 -4.41 -7.14
C LYS A 139 -18.49 -5.71 -6.44
N VAL A 140 -17.79 -5.63 -5.31
CA VAL A 140 -17.46 -6.75 -4.44
C VAL A 140 -17.97 -6.40 -3.04
N GLU A 141 -18.72 -7.33 -2.45
CA GLU A 141 -19.23 -7.21 -1.08
C GLU A 141 -18.09 -7.34 -0.07
N GLU A 142 -18.23 -6.66 1.06
CA GLU A 142 -17.16 -6.59 2.07
C GLU A 142 -16.80 -7.95 2.65
N THR A 143 -17.80 -8.77 2.98
CA THR A 143 -17.56 -10.12 3.52
C THR A 143 -16.70 -10.95 2.57
N ALA A 144 -17.05 -10.98 1.27
CA ALA A 144 -16.26 -11.68 0.26
C ALA A 144 -14.84 -11.09 0.11
N PHE A 145 -14.72 -9.76 0.17
CA PHE A 145 -13.43 -9.07 0.08
C PHE A 145 -12.49 -9.40 1.24
N LEU A 146 -13.04 -9.59 2.45
CA LEU A 146 -12.27 -9.90 3.65
C LEU A 146 -11.98 -11.40 3.82
N GLU A 147 -12.87 -12.29 3.37
CA GLU A 147 -12.80 -13.73 3.66
C GLU A 147 -12.20 -14.60 2.52
N ASP A 148 -12.27 -14.18 1.25
CA ASP A 148 -11.69 -14.94 0.13
C ASP A 148 -10.15 -14.78 0.09
N GLY A 149 -9.48 -15.54 0.96
CA GLY A 149 -8.03 -15.51 1.22
C GLY A 149 -7.18 -16.57 0.50
N TYR A 150 -5.89 -16.62 0.87
CA TYR A 150 -4.90 -17.60 0.43
C TYR A 150 -4.60 -18.65 1.52
N GLU A 151 -4.21 -19.86 1.11
CA GLU A 151 -3.69 -20.88 2.04
C GLU A 151 -2.25 -20.58 2.48
N ASP A 152 -1.47 -19.94 1.62
CA ASP A 152 -0.10 -19.51 1.92
C ASP A 152 -0.12 -18.36 2.95
N PRO A 153 0.53 -18.52 4.12
CA PRO A 153 0.45 -17.53 5.19
C PRO A 153 0.99 -16.14 4.81
N ASP A 154 2.04 -16.06 3.99
CA ASP A 154 2.66 -14.79 3.62
C ASP A 154 1.81 -14.04 2.59
N LEU A 155 1.28 -14.77 1.60
CA LEU A 155 0.32 -14.21 0.66
C LEU A 155 -0.96 -13.77 1.37
N GLU A 156 -1.43 -14.54 2.36
CA GLU A 156 -2.61 -14.16 3.15
C GLU A 156 -2.34 -12.95 4.03
N ALA A 157 -1.18 -12.86 4.68
CA ALA A 157 -0.81 -11.71 5.50
C ALA A 157 -0.81 -10.41 4.67
N ARG A 158 -0.18 -10.44 3.49
CA ARG A 158 -0.16 -9.31 2.54
C ARG A 158 -1.56 -8.94 2.08
N ARG A 159 -2.33 -9.94 1.65
CA ARG A 159 -3.70 -9.78 1.18
C ARG A 159 -4.59 -9.16 2.24
N LEU A 160 -4.60 -9.73 3.45
CA LEU A 160 -5.46 -9.31 4.54
C LEU A 160 -5.08 -7.91 5.05
N ALA A 161 -3.78 -7.57 5.10
CA ALA A 161 -3.33 -6.21 5.42
C ALA A 161 -3.89 -5.18 4.44
N SER A 162 -3.78 -5.45 3.13
CA SER A 162 -4.38 -4.61 2.09
C SER A 162 -5.91 -4.56 2.21
N ALA A 163 -6.58 -5.71 2.35
CA ALA A 163 -8.03 -5.79 2.46
C ALA A 163 -8.58 -4.97 3.64
N ARG A 164 -7.97 -5.11 4.82
CA ARG A 164 -8.35 -4.37 6.02
C ARG A 164 -8.15 -2.87 5.85
N PHE A 165 -7.03 -2.43 5.26
CA PHE A 165 -6.83 -1.01 4.98
C PHE A 165 -7.93 -0.44 4.09
N TRP A 166 -8.24 -1.10 2.96
CA TRP A 166 -9.27 -0.62 2.04
C TRP A 166 -10.67 -0.64 2.66
N ALA A 167 -10.97 -1.62 3.52
CA ALA A 167 -12.20 -1.63 4.30
C ALA A 167 -12.29 -0.42 5.24
N GLY A 168 -11.19 -0.10 5.94
CA GLY A 168 -11.11 1.10 6.76
C GLY A 168 -11.29 2.40 5.97
N VAL A 169 -10.72 2.47 4.75
CA VAL A 169 -10.91 3.63 3.85
C VAL A 169 -12.37 3.86 3.46
N LYS A 170 -13.13 2.78 3.26
CA LYS A 170 -14.53 2.83 2.79
C LYS A 170 -15.56 2.93 3.93
N ALA A 171 -15.18 2.54 5.15
CA ALA A 171 -16.05 2.58 6.32
C ALA A 171 -16.55 4.02 6.59
N GLN A 172 -17.86 4.15 6.80
CA GLN A 172 -18.49 5.43 7.16
C GLN A 172 -18.49 5.68 8.67
N ASP A 173 -18.51 4.60 9.45
CA ASP A 173 -18.39 4.64 10.91
C ASP A 173 -16.90 4.78 11.29
N PRO A 174 -16.49 5.86 11.98
CA PRO A 174 -15.12 6.07 12.39
C PRO A 174 -14.54 4.97 13.29
N GLU A 175 -15.33 4.37 14.17
CA GLU A 175 -14.84 3.31 15.07
C GLU A 175 -14.58 2.03 14.29
N LEU A 176 -15.46 1.70 13.34
CA LEU A 176 -15.24 0.59 12.41
C LEU A 176 -14.02 0.83 11.52
N ALA A 177 -13.87 2.04 10.99
CA ALA A 177 -12.72 2.44 10.18
C ALA A 177 -11.41 2.25 10.95
N LYS A 178 -11.36 2.75 12.19
CA LYS A 178 -10.22 2.60 13.09
C LYS A 178 -9.90 1.15 13.38
N ALA A 179 -10.90 0.32 13.72
CA ALA A 179 -10.70 -1.10 13.97
C ALA A 179 -10.10 -1.83 12.74
N HIS A 180 -10.50 -1.45 11.53
CA HIS A 180 -9.90 -1.97 10.30
C HIS A 180 -8.43 -1.53 10.13
N PHE A 181 -8.09 -0.27 10.40
CA PHE A 181 -6.71 0.20 10.34
C PHE A 181 -5.82 -0.46 11.39
N GLU A 182 -6.30 -0.61 12.63
CA GLU A 182 -5.60 -1.34 13.68
C GLU A 182 -5.35 -2.80 13.29
N ALA A 183 -6.37 -3.48 12.76
CA ALA A 183 -6.23 -4.86 12.28
C ALA A 183 -5.26 -4.99 11.09
N SER A 184 -5.21 -4.01 10.19
CA SER A 184 -4.26 -3.98 9.07
C SER A 184 -2.82 -3.81 9.58
N ALA A 185 -2.59 -2.82 10.45
CA ALA A 185 -1.27 -2.46 10.98
C ALA A 185 -0.66 -3.50 11.93
N ALA A 186 -1.51 -4.33 12.56
CA ALA A 186 -1.11 -5.37 13.50
C ALA A 186 -0.67 -6.68 12.82
N ILE A 187 -0.87 -6.83 11.51
CA ILE A 187 -0.37 -8.01 10.78
C ILE A 187 1.14 -7.82 10.61
N GLU A 188 1.91 -8.79 11.07
CA GLU A 188 3.38 -8.77 11.03
C GLU A 188 3.93 -9.58 9.83
N GLY A 189 5.25 -9.52 9.64
CA GLY A 189 5.96 -10.28 8.61
C GLY A 189 5.73 -9.73 7.21
N ALA A 190 5.25 -10.58 6.29
CA ALA A 190 5.14 -10.26 4.87
C ALA A 190 4.24 -9.06 4.56
N SER A 191 3.29 -8.70 5.44
CA SER A 191 2.45 -7.50 5.31
C SER A 191 3.24 -6.20 5.18
N ALA A 192 4.45 -6.13 5.74
CA ALA A 192 5.31 -4.95 5.64
C ALA A 192 5.70 -4.63 4.20
N LEU A 193 5.58 -5.59 3.26
CA LEU A 193 5.78 -5.35 1.82
C LEU A 193 4.65 -4.53 1.19
N GLU A 194 3.49 -4.43 1.84
CA GLU A 194 2.33 -3.71 1.31
C GLU A 194 2.31 -2.26 1.81
N VAL A 195 2.07 -1.32 0.89
CA VAL A 195 1.99 0.11 1.26
C VAL A 195 0.82 0.36 2.22
N GLU A 196 -0.25 -0.41 2.08
CA GLU A 196 -1.46 -0.35 2.89
C GLU A 196 -1.17 -0.59 4.38
N HIS A 197 -0.26 -1.51 4.71
CA HIS A 197 0.17 -1.78 6.09
C HIS A 197 0.76 -0.53 6.75
N HIS A 198 1.62 0.18 6.02
CA HIS A 198 2.25 1.40 6.52
C HIS A 198 1.26 2.56 6.59
N LEU A 199 0.39 2.70 5.59
CA LEU A 199 -0.64 3.74 5.55
C LEU A 199 -1.68 3.56 6.66
N ALA A 200 -2.06 2.32 7.00
CA ALA A 200 -2.97 2.02 8.09
C ALA A 200 -2.44 2.58 9.42
N ARG A 201 -1.14 2.42 9.71
CA ARG A 201 -0.50 3.00 10.90
C ARG A 201 -0.64 4.52 10.97
N GLY A 202 -0.55 5.18 9.81
CA GLY A 202 -0.75 6.63 9.71
C GLY A 202 -2.19 7.08 9.96
N GLU A 203 -3.17 6.22 9.69
CA GLU A 203 -4.59 6.50 9.92
C GLU A 203 -5.02 6.25 11.38
N ILE A 204 -4.36 5.33 12.11
CA ILE A 204 -4.61 5.11 13.54
C ILE A 204 -4.23 6.34 14.38
N GLY A 205 -3.19 7.06 13.98
CA GLY A 205 -2.66 8.22 14.70
C GLY A 205 -3.35 9.56 14.38
N ARG A 206 -4.40 9.56 13.54
CA ARG A 206 -5.19 10.74 13.18
C ARG A 206 -6.45 10.85 14.03
#